data_AF-A0A949XLP8-F1
#
_entry.id   AF-A0A949XLP8-F1
#
_cell.length_a   1.000
_cell.length_b   1.000
_cell.length_c   1.000
_cell.angle_alpha   90.00
_cell.angle_beta   90.00
_cell.angle_gamma   90.00
#
_symmetry.space_group_name_H-M   'P 1'
#
loop_
_entity.id
_entity.type
_entity.pdbx_description
1 polymer ?
#
loop_
_entity_poly.entity_id
_entity_poly.type
_entity_poly.pdbx_seq_one_letter_code
_entity_poly.pdbx_strand_id
1 'polypeptide(L)'
;QFAPGLKTLADAVLIRSKILRAFEQAEAEEDPTRQRDLLTFVLVGAGSTGVELAGAIAVLVRKSLKSEFRRIDPASARIVLVDKSERVLPAFFKTLSSAARARLEQLGVEVRLNCSVDSIDEDGVVIAGKRISSRTVIWTAGTTPSPAAKWLNAESDTAGRVLVKSDLSVPGYPDIFVVGDTACCYQDGKPLPSVAHVAIQQGQYVGKLIEARLTNGLAPGRFSYFDKGNMAVIGKGFAVLQSGDFYISGASAWLTWAAVHLECLMRSSVRFSVFVQWLWTYLTGQRGSGLIIDQHGAQRPTAESDLPPGVKAA
;
A
#
# COMPACT_ATOMS: atom_id res chain seq x y z
N GLN A 1 -7.29 -11.01 -10.80
CA GLN A 1 -6.26 -11.87 -11.43
C GLN A 1 -5.22 -11.04 -12.18
N PHE A 2 -5.64 -10.11 -13.04
CA PHE A 2 -4.74 -9.34 -13.93
C PHE A 2 -4.00 -8.15 -13.28
N ALA A 3 -4.52 -7.63 -12.16
CA ALA A 3 -3.88 -6.56 -11.40
C ALA A 3 -3.35 -7.09 -10.05
N PRO A 4 -2.03 -7.26 -9.89
CA PRO A 4 -1.46 -7.60 -8.58
C PRO A 4 -1.70 -6.47 -7.58
N GLY A 5 -1.95 -6.86 -6.32
CA GLY A 5 -1.94 -5.95 -5.19
C GLY A 5 -0.51 -5.71 -4.68
N LEU A 6 -0.35 -4.78 -3.73
CA LEU A 6 0.93 -4.55 -3.03
C LEU A 6 0.71 -4.77 -1.53
N LYS A 7 0.72 -6.03 -1.07
CA LYS A 7 0.48 -6.38 0.34
C LYS A 7 1.66 -7.10 0.99
N THR A 8 2.42 -7.85 0.20
CA THR A 8 3.56 -8.66 0.68
C THR A 8 4.87 -8.24 0.01
N LEU A 9 5.99 -8.71 0.55
CA LEU A 9 7.29 -8.53 -0.10
C LEU A 9 7.34 -9.23 -1.48
N ALA A 10 6.71 -10.39 -1.60
CA ALA A 10 6.60 -11.11 -2.86
C ALA A 10 5.85 -10.27 -3.91
N ASP A 11 4.74 -9.63 -3.52
CA ASP A 11 4.02 -8.70 -4.40
C ASP A 11 4.91 -7.55 -4.88
N ALA A 12 5.71 -6.96 -3.98
CA ALA A 12 6.62 -5.87 -4.33
C ALA A 12 7.70 -6.30 -5.34
N VAL A 13 8.26 -7.51 -5.17
CA VAL A 13 9.21 -8.10 -6.11
C VAL A 13 8.54 -8.36 -7.46
N LEU A 14 7.34 -8.95 -7.47
CA LEU A 14 6.58 -9.23 -8.69
C LEU A 14 6.24 -7.95 -9.45
N ILE A 15 5.78 -6.90 -8.76
CA ILE A 15 5.49 -5.60 -9.37
C ILE A 15 6.76 -5.00 -9.97
N ARG A 16 7.89 -5.03 -9.23
CA ARG A 16 9.16 -4.52 -9.75
C ARG A 16 9.60 -5.29 -11.00
N SER A 17 9.54 -6.62 -10.98
CA SER A 17 9.89 -7.45 -12.13
C SER A 17 8.96 -7.20 -13.32
N LYS A 18 7.66 -7.05 -13.09
CA LYS A 18 6.69 -6.73 -14.15
C LYS A 18 6.98 -5.37 -14.80
N ILE A 19 7.32 -4.35 -14.00
CA ILE A 19 7.70 -3.03 -14.51
C ILE A 19 8.97 -3.10 -15.36
N LEU A 20 10.04 -3.71 -14.84
CA LEU A 20 11.31 -3.80 -15.56
C LEU A 20 11.18 -4.61 -16.86
N ARG A 21 10.46 -5.74 -16.83
CA ARG A 21 10.17 -6.53 -18.04
C ARG A 21 9.40 -5.75 -19.09
N ALA A 22 8.48 -4.88 -18.68
CA ALA A 22 7.73 -4.06 -19.64
C ALA A 22 8.66 -3.15 -20.45
N PHE A 23 9.72 -2.61 -19.83
CA PHE A 23 10.75 -1.85 -20.53
C PHE A 23 11.60 -2.73 -21.45
N GLU A 24 12.05 -3.89 -20.99
CA GLU A 24 12.80 -4.84 -21.84
C GLU A 24 12.00 -5.30 -23.06
N GLN A 25 10.72 -5.60 -22.88
CA GLN A 25 9.82 -5.97 -23.96
C GLN A 25 9.58 -4.80 -24.92
N ALA A 26 9.39 -3.59 -24.38
CA ALA A 26 9.22 -2.39 -25.21
C ALA A 26 10.45 -2.06 -26.06
N GLU A 27 11.66 -2.32 -25.55
CA GLU A 27 12.92 -2.19 -26.30
C GLU A 27 13.02 -3.19 -27.46
N ALA A 28 12.46 -4.38 -27.30
CA ALA A 28 12.43 -5.41 -28.36
C ALA A 28 11.29 -5.20 -29.37
N GLU A 29 10.16 -4.63 -28.93
CA GLU A 29 8.95 -4.45 -29.74
C GLU A 29 9.16 -3.51 -30.94
N GLU A 30 8.57 -3.89 -32.07
CA GLU A 30 8.65 -3.15 -33.33
C GLU A 30 7.37 -2.35 -33.62
N ASP A 31 6.21 -2.83 -33.17
CA ASP A 31 4.93 -2.12 -33.31
C ASP A 31 4.86 -0.94 -32.32
N PRO A 32 4.82 0.32 -32.79
CA PRO A 32 4.76 1.50 -31.92
C PRO A 32 3.51 1.52 -31.02
N THR A 33 2.42 0.87 -31.42
CA THR A 33 1.18 0.79 -30.62
C THR A 33 1.38 -0.13 -29.43
N ARG A 34 1.91 -1.35 -29.67
CA ARG A 34 2.20 -2.31 -28.61
C ARG A 34 3.30 -1.81 -27.68
N GLN A 35 4.31 -1.13 -28.22
CA GLN A 35 5.34 -0.48 -27.43
C GLN A 35 4.74 0.55 -26.47
N ARG A 36 3.79 1.38 -26.93
CA ARG A 36 3.07 2.34 -26.08
C ARG A 36 2.26 1.65 -24.98
N ASP A 37 1.61 0.53 -25.31
CA ASP A 37 0.80 -0.24 -24.35
C ASP A 37 1.67 -0.89 -23.25
N LEU A 38 2.88 -1.34 -23.61
CA LEU A 38 3.89 -1.83 -22.66
C LEU A 38 4.39 -0.72 -21.73
N LEU A 39 4.57 0.49 -22.26
CA LEU A 39 5.04 1.67 -21.52
C LEU A 39 3.91 2.47 -20.83
N THR A 40 2.69 1.91 -20.77
CA THR A 40 1.57 2.48 -20.03
C THR A 40 1.36 1.71 -18.73
N PHE A 41 1.45 2.40 -17.60
CA PHE A 41 1.27 1.86 -16.25
C PHE A 41 0.02 2.46 -15.62
N VAL A 42 -0.91 1.61 -15.17
CA VAL A 42 -2.13 2.06 -14.49
C VAL A 42 -2.10 1.63 -13.03
N LEU A 43 -2.30 2.58 -12.13
CA LEU A 43 -2.47 2.34 -10.70
C LEU A 43 -3.91 2.65 -10.31
N VAL A 44 -4.58 1.69 -9.68
CA VAL A 44 -5.96 1.85 -9.20
C VAL A 44 -5.95 2.02 -7.69
N GLY A 45 -6.29 3.21 -7.21
CA GLY A 45 -6.37 3.59 -5.80
C GLY A 45 -5.38 4.69 -5.44
N ALA A 46 -5.85 5.93 -5.27
CA ALA A 46 -5.10 7.11 -4.87
C ALA A 46 -5.03 7.33 -3.34
N GLY A 47 -5.08 6.24 -2.57
CA GLY A 47 -4.65 6.24 -1.16
C GLY A 47 -3.12 6.34 -1.05
N SER A 48 -2.60 6.28 0.18
CA SER A 48 -1.15 6.43 0.43
C SER A 48 -0.32 5.49 -0.44
N THR A 49 -0.62 4.19 -0.45
CA THR A 49 0.13 3.19 -1.22
C THR A 49 0.19 3.50 -2.72
N GLY A 50 -0.92 3.86 -3.35
CA GLY A 50 -0.92 4.14 -4.79
C GLY A 50 -0.27 5.46 -5.16
N VAL A 51 -0.40 6.49 -4.31
CA VAL A 51 0.30 7.76 -4.48
C VAL A 51 1.81 7.59 -4.35
N GLU A 52 2.26 6.86 -3.33
CA GLU A 52 3.68 6.57 -3.13
C GLU A 52 4.25 5.75 -4.28
N LEU A 53 3.53 4.70 -4.71
CA LEU A 53 3.96 3.84 -5.83
C LEU A 53 3.99 4.61 -7.15
N ALA A 54 2.97 5.42 -7.47
CA ALA A 54 2.96 6.25 -8.68
C ALA A 54 4.14 7.22 -8.69
N GLY A 55 4.41 7.89 -7.57
CA GLY A 55 5.57 8.77 -7.42
C GLY A 55 6.90 8.04 -7.56
N ALA A 56 7.02 6.83 -7.01
CA ALA A 56 8.21 6.00 -7.11
C ALA A 56 8.49 5.54 -8.55
N ILE A 57 7.47 5.09 -9.27
CA ILE A 57 7.57 4.72 -10.69
C ILE A 57 7.93 5.95 -11.51
N ALA A 58 7.29 7.10 -11.29
CA ALA A 58 7.58 8.33 -12.02
C ALA A 58 9.03 8.79 -11.87
N VAL A 59 9.61 8.63 -10.68
CA VAL A 59 11.04 8.89 -10.45
C VAL A 59 11.93 7.84 -11.11
N LEU A 60 11.58 6.55 -11.00
CA LEU A 60 12.32 5.45 -11.62
C LEU A 60 12.49 5.69 -13.13
N VAL A 61 11.38 5.92 -13.84
CA VAL A 61 11.38 6.01 -15.31
C VAL A 61 12.07 7.29 -15.82
N ARG A 62 11.98 8.40 -15.08
CA ARG A 62 12.54 9.69 -15.51
C ARG A 62 13.98 9.93 -15.07
N LYS A 63 14.43 9.29 -13.99
CA LYS A 63 15.77 9.53 -13.42
C LYS A 63 16.68 8.32 -13.50
N SER A 64 16.17 7.12 -13.19
CA SER A 64 17.00 5.93 -13.08
C SER A 64 17.16 5.22 -14.43
N LEU A 65 16.07 5.00 -15.16
CA LEU A 65 16.11 4.21 -16.40
C LEU A 65 16.53 5.02 -17.64
N LYS A 66 16.64 6.35 -17.55
CA LYS A 66 16.81 7.26 -18.71
C LYS A 66 17.99 6.88 -19.63
N SER A 67 19.04 6.27 -19.09
CA SER A 67 20.25 5.90 -19.85
C SER A 67 20.43 4.38 -20.00
N GLU A 68 19.43 3.58 -19.66
CA GLU A 68 19.53 2.10 -19.67
C GLU A 68 19.06 1.47 -20.99
N PHE A 69 18.32 2.22 -21.83
CA PHE A 69 17.71 1.72 -23.06
C PHE A 69 18.17 2.54 -24.28
N ARG A 70 18.20 1.91 -25.47
CA ARG A 70 18.72 2.54 -26.71
C ARG A 70 17.62 2.91 -27.70
N ARG A 71 16.57 2.10 -27.81
CA ARG A 71 15.47 2.27 -28.78
C ARG A 71 14.29 3.02 -28.18
N ILE A 72 14.02 2.84 -26.89
CA ILE A 72 12.94 3.56 -26.18
C ILE A 72 13.49 4.68 -25.30
N ASP A 73 12.66 5.70 -25.06
CA ASP A 73 12.85 6.66 -23.97
C ASP A 73 11.96 6.26 -22.79
N PRO A 74 12.51 5.72 -21.68
CA PRO A 74 11.72 5.38 -20.51
C PRO A 74 10.97 6.57 -19.90
N ALA A 75 11.45 7.80 -20.08
CA ALA A 75 10.77 8.99 -19.58
C ALA A 75 9.45 9.27 -20.30
N SER A 76 9.21 8.68 -21.47
CA SER A 76 7.94 8.72 -22.22
C SER A 76 6.84 7.83 -21.62
N ALA A 77 7.18 6.97 -20.65
CA ALA A 77 6.23 6.08 -20.00
C ALA A 77 5.04 6.85 -19.41
N ARG A 78 3.84 6.41 -19.77
CA ARG A 78 2.59 6.99 -19.30
C ARG A 78 2.18 6.33 -17.99
N ILE A 79 2.04 7.12 -16.93
CA ILE A 79 1.63 6.62 -15.62
C ILE A 79 0.28 7.23 -15.28
N VAL A 80 -0.74 6.40 -15.10
CA VAL A 80 -2.11 6.83 -14.81
C VAL A 80 -2.50 6.38 -13.41
N LEU A 81 -2.82 7.32 -12.53
CA LEU A 81 -3.35 7.04 -11.18
C LEU A 81 -4.86 7.31 -11.18
N VAL A 82 -5.65 6.30 -10.83
CA VAL A 82 -7.11 6.30 -10.94
C VAL A 82 -7.73 6.10 -9.56
N ASP A 83 -8.73 6.90 -9.19
CA ASP A 83 -9.52 6.68 -7.98
C ASP A 83 -10.97 7.19 -8.13
N LYS A 84 -11.88 6.56 -7.37
CA LYS A 84 -13.29 6.97 -7.28
C LYS A 84 -13.49 8.23 -6.43
N SER A 85 -12.53 8.56 -5.58
CA SER A 85 -12.55 9.69 -4.67
C SER A 85 -12.31 11.00 -5.42
N GLU A 86 -12.82 12.10 -4.86
CA GLU A 86 -12.65 13.45 -5.41
C GLU A 86 -11.19 13.95 -5.36
N ARG A 87 -10.37 13.34 -4.49
CA ARG A 87 -8.99 13.77 -4.21
C ARG A 87 -8.08 12.59 -3.91
N VAL A 88 -6.80 12.76 -4.24
CA VAL A 88 -5.72 11.88 -3.76
C VAL A 88 -5.57 12.04 -2.24
N LEU A 89 -5.15 10.98 -1.56
CA LEU A 89 -4.95 10.97 -0.11
C LEU A 89 -6.17 11.53 0.66
N PRO A 90 -7.37 10.94 0.51
CA PRO A 90 -8.60 11.48 1.09
C PRO A 90 -8.62 11.50 2.63
N ALA A 91 -7.69 10.80 3.29
CA ALA A 91 -7.52 10.85 4.75
C ALA A 91 -6.80 12.13 5.24
N PHE A 92 -6.14 12.88 4.35
CA PHE A 92 -5.39 14.09 4.70
C PHE A 92 -6.27 15.34 4.57
N PHE A 93 -5.78 16.52 4.95
CA PHE A 93 -6.43 17.79 4.65
C PHE A 93 -6.40 18.11 3.16
N LYS A 94 -7.42 18.85 2.68
CA LYS A 94 -7.58 19.21 1.26
C LYS A 94 -6.34 19.90 0.70
N THR A 95 -5.70 20.77 1.48
CA THR A 95 -4.46 21.46 1.11
C THR A 95 -3.31 20.48 0.83
N LEU A 96 -3.14 19.45 1.66
CA LEU A 96 -2.12 18.42 1.45
C LEU A 96 -2.45 17.51 0.26
N SER A 97 -3.72 17.15 0.07
CA SER A 97 -4.16 16.43 -1.13
C SER A 97 -3.84 17.21 -2.41
N SER A 98 -4.11 18.51 -2.43
CA SER A 98 -3.78 19.36 -3.58
C SER A 98 -2.28 19.45 -3.83
N ALA A 99 -1.48 19.59 -2.77
CA ALA A 99 -0.01 19.60 -2.88
C ALA A 99 0.54 18.27 -3.42
N ALA A 100 0.02 17.14 -2.93
CA ALA A 100 0.39 15.81 -3.40
C ALA A 100 0.01 15.59 -4.88
N ARG A 101 -1.19 16.02 -5.28
CA ARG A 101 -1.63 15.97 -6.69
C ARG A 101 -0.72 16.81 -7.59
N ALA A 102 -0.47 18.06 -7.22
CA ALA A 102 0.41 18.95 -8.00
C ALA A 102 1.81 18.34 -8.16
N ARG A 103 2.33 17.69 -7.11
CA ARG A 103 3.62 16.99 -7.19
C ARG A 103 3.58 15.78 -8.12
N LEU A 104 2.53 14.97 -8.08
CA LEU A 104 2.35 13.83 -8.99
C LEU A 104 2.29 14.29 -10.45
N GLU A 105 1.50 15.34 -10.73
CA GLU A 105 1.36 15.92 -12.07
C GLU A 105 2.69 16.53 -12.56
N GLN A 106 3.46 17.20 -11.68
CA GLN A 106 4.82 17.68 -11.99
C GLN A 106 5.79 16.53 -12.29
N LEU A 107 5.59 15.37 -11.67
CA LEU A 107 6.33 14.16 -11.99
C LEU A 107 5.81 13.46 -13.26
N GLY A 108 4.80 14.00 -13.94
CA GLY A 108 4.23 13.46 -15.17
C GLY A 108 3.29 12.27 -14.97
N VAL A 109 2.67 12.17 -13.78
CA VAL A 109 1.59 11.22 -13.51
C VAL A 109 0.26 11.85 -13.91
N GLU A 110 -0.52 11.13 -14.72
CA GLU A 110 -1.88 11.48 -15.09
C GLU A 110 -2.83 11.05 -13.97
N VAL A 111 -3.45 12.01 -13.27
CA VAL A 111 -4.35 11.73 -12.14
C VAL A 111 -5.81 11.80 -12.60
N ARG A 112 -6.52 10.67 -12.56
CA ARG A 112 -7.94 10.54 -12.91
C ARG A 112 -8.78 10.24 -11.67
N LEU A 113 -9.54 11.23 -11.22
CA LEU A 113 -10.36 11.18 -10.00
C LEU A 113 -11.84 11.13 -10.35
N ASN A 114 -12.70 10.79 -9.38
CA ASN A 114 -14.13 10.59 -9.59
C ASN A 114 -14.45 9.54 -10.68
N CYS A 115 -13.58 8.54 -10.85
CA CYS A 115 -13.72 7.51 -11.88
C CYS A 115 -13.67 6.13 -11.22
N SER A 116 -14.66 5.28 -11.47
CA SER A 116 -14.60 3.86 -11.12
C SER A 116 -13.90 3.06 -12.22
N VAL A 117 -13.25 1.98 -11.81
CA VAL A 117 -12.80 0.93 -12.73
C VAL A 117 -13.96 -0.03 -12.95
N ASP A 118 -14.30 -0.26 -14.21
CA ASP A 118 -15.43 -1.12 -14.60
C ASP A 118 -14.97 -2.57 -14.78
N SER A 119 -13.83 -2.76 -15.47
CA SER A 119 -13.23 -4.07 -15.69
C SER A 119 -11.71 -3.98 -15.91
N ILE A 120 -11.02 -5.08 -15.63
CA ILE A 120 -9.57 -5.26 -15.87
C ILE A 120 -9.38 -6.64 -16.51
N ASP A 121 -8.61 -6.68 -17.59
CA ASP A 121 -8.16 -7.91 -18.25
C ASP A 121 -6.65 -7.85 -18.54
N GLU A 122 -6.14 -8.75 -19.38
CA GLU A 122 -4.72 -8.85 -19.73
C GLU A 122 -4.17 -7.71 -20.61
N ASP A 123 -5.06 -7.00 -21.31
CA ASP A 123 -4.72 -5.93 -22.25
C ASP A 123 -4.93 -4.54 -21.64
N GLY A 124 -5.49 -4.43 -20.43
CA GLY A 124 -5.61 -3.16 -19.73
C GLY A 124 -6.85 -3.02 -18.84
N VAL A 125 -7.38 -1.80 -18.78
CA VAL A 125 -8.44 -1.40 -17.85
C VAL A 125 -9.52 -0.58 -18.54
N VAL A 126 -10.78 -0.78 -18.16
CA VAL A 126 -11.90 0.09 -18.54
C VAL A 126 -12.25 1.00 -17.38
N ILE A 127 -12.27 2.30 -17.64
CA ILE A 127 -12.52 3.35 -16.65
C ILE A 127 -13.60 4.28 -17.21
N ALA A 128 -14.74 4.36 -16.52
CA ALA A 128 -15.88 5.15 -16.96
C ALA A 128 -16.24 4.90 -18.45
N GLY A 129 -16.29 3.62 -18.83
CA GLY A 129 -16.57 3.18 -20.20
C GLY A 129 -15.45 3.40 -21.22
N LYS A 130 -14.30 3.99 -20.84
CA LYS A 130 -13.15 4.21 -21.73
C LYS A 130 -12.02 3.23 -21.43
N ARG A 131 -11.51 2.60 -22.49
CA ARG A 131 -10.38 1.69 -22.40
C ARG A 131 -9.06 2.46 -22.28
N ILE A 132 -8.19 2.01 -21.37
CA ILE A 132 -6.76 2.33 -21.36
C ILE A 132 -6.01 1.03 -21.57
N SER A 133 -5.36 0.90 -22.73
CA SER A 133 -4.45 -0.22 -23.00
C SER A 133 -3.22 -0.12 -22.11
N SER A 134 -2.92 -1.21 -21.40
CA SER A 134 -1.80 -1.28 -20.46
C SER A 134 -1.48 -2.72 -20.15
N ARG A 135 -0.20 -3.09 -20.26
CA ARG A 135 0.27 -4.42 -19.83
C ARG A 135 0.49 -4.50 -18.32
N THR A 136 0.50 -3.36 -17.63
CA THR A 136 0.77 -3.26 -16.19
C THR A 136 -0.28 -2.42 -15.48
N VAL A 137 -1.33 -3.11 -15.04
CA VAL A 137 -2.31 -2.58 -14.08
C VAL A 137 -1.95 -3.05 -12.67
N ILE A 138 -1.92 -2.14 -11.70
CA ILE A 138 -1.58 -2.41 -10.29
C ILE A 138 -2.75 -1.96 -9.41
N TRP A 139 -3.21 -2.83 -8.52
CA TRP A 139 -4.37 -2.57 -7.67
C TRP A 139 -3.93 -2.20 -6.25
N THR A 140 -4.07 -0.93 -5.89
CA THR A 140 -3.74 -0.40 -4.55
C THR A 140 -4.98 0.05 -3.77
N ALA A 141 -6.19 -0.20 -4.29
CA ALA A 141 -7.45 0.24 -3.70
C ALA A 141 -8.08 -0.81 -2.79
N GLY A 142 -8.26 -0.48 -1.51
CA GLY A 142 -9.00 -1.34 -0.58
C GLY A 142 -8.23 -2.60 -0.16
N THR A 143 -8.49 -3.04 1.06
CA THR A 143 -7.93 -4.26 1.62
C THR A 143 -9.07 -5.14 2.09
N THR A 144 -9.01 -6.42 1.73
CA THR A 144 -9.90 -7.41 2.32
C THR A 144 -9.32 -7.80 3.70
N PRO A 145 -10.10 -7.67 4.78
CA PRO A 145 -9.66 -8.11 6.10
C PRO A 145 -9.57 -9.64 6.16
N SER A 146 -8.89 -10.15 7.19
CA SER A 146 -8.83 -11.59 7.46
C SER A 146 -10.25 -12.13 7.71
N PRO A 147 -10.59 -13.36 7.28
CA PRO A 147 -11.90 -13.96 7.53
C PRO A 147 -12.09 -14.42 8.99
N ALA A 148 -11.40 -13.79 9.96
CA ALA A 148 -11.43 -14.16 11.37
C ALA A 148 -12.84 -14.10 11.98
N ALA A 149 -13.70 -13.18 11.50
CA ALA A 149 -15.10 -13.15 11.92
C ALA A 149 -15.82 -14.46 11.63
N LYS A 150 -15.55 -15.06 10.47
CA LYS A 150 -16.11 -16.37 10.09
C LYS A 150 -15.53 -17.49 10.95
N TRP A 151 -14.21 -17.48 11.20
CA TRP A 151 -13.56 -18.49 12.03
C TRP A 151 -14.06 -18.49 13.47
N LEU A 152 -14.35 -17.30 14.01
CA LEU A 152 -14.79 -17.10 15.38
C LEU A 152 -16.32 -17.13 15.53
N ASN A 153 -17.06 -17.26 14.43
CA ASN A 153 -18.51 -17.08 14.38
C ASN A 153 -18.97 -15.79 15.10
N ALA A 154 -18.22 -14.70 14.89
CA ALA A 154 -18.42 -13.42 15.54
C ALA A 154 -19.08 -12.42 14.59
N GLU A 155 -19.81 -11.46 15.14
CA GLU A 155 -20.39 -10.39 14.35
C GLU A 155 -19.29 -9.57 13.64
N SER A 156 -19.57 -9.17 12.39
CA SER A 156 -18.66 -8.37 11.59
C SER A 156 -19.32 -7.14 11.00
N ASP A 157 -18.50 -6.13 10.72
CA ASP A 157 -18.95 -4.99 9.93
C ASP A 157 -19.15 -5.37 8.43
N THR A 158 -19.59 -4.40 7.63
CA THR A 158 -19.80 -4.59 6.19
C THR A 158 -18.53 -4.92 5.40
N ALA A 159 -17.35 -4.64 5.96
CA ALA A 159 -16.07 -4.98 5.37
C ALA A 159 -15.59 -6.38 5.78
N GLY A 160 -16.24 -7.04 6.76
CA GLY A 160 -15.86 -8.35 7.28
C GLY A 160 -14.88 -8.31 8.46
N ARG A 161 -14.69 -7.15 9.10
CA ARG A 161 -13.88 -6.99 10.32
C ARG A 161 -14.70 -7.37 11.54
N VAL A 162 -14.08 -8.03 12.52
CA VAL A 162 -14.72 -8.48 13.76
C VAL A 162 -15.13 -7.27 14.60
N LEU A 163 -16.40 -7.17 14.99
CA LEU A 163 -16.86 -6.15 15.95
C LEU A 163 -16.32 -6.49 17.34
N VAL A 164 -15.41 -5.67 17.85
CA VAL A 164 -14.77 -5.88 19.16
C VAL A 164 -15.29 -4.91 20.22
N LYS A 165 -15.20 -5.33 21.49
CA LYS A 165 -15.47 -4.47 22.64
C LYS A 165 -14.38 -3.42 22.83
N SER A 166 -14.58 -2.51 23.78
CA SER A 166 -13.62 -1.46 24.12
C SER A 166 -12.31 -1.97 24.72
N ASP A 167 -12.26 -3.23 25.16
CA ASP A 167 -11.05 -3.94 25.58
C ASP A 167 -10.47 -4.84 24.47
N LEU A 168 -10.99 -4.69 23.24
CA LEU A 168 -10.63 -5.44 22.05
C LEU A 168 -10.96 -6.94 22.11
N SER A 169 -11.75 -7.36 23.10
CA SER A 169 -12.27 -8.73 23.19
C SER A 169 -13.46 -8.94 22.24
N VAL A 170 -13.67 -10.18 21.83
CA VAL A 170 -14.83 -10.58 21.02
C VAL A 170 -16.08 -10.69 21.92
N PRO A 171 -17.23 -10.12 21.53
CA PRO A 171 -18.48 -10.34 22.24
C PRO A 171 -18.77 -11.84 22.45
N GLY A 172 -19.07 -12.23 23.70
CA GLY A 172 -19.27 -13.63 24.08
C GLY A 172 -17.99 -14.43 24.41
N TYR A 173 -16.81 -13.93 24.03
CA TYR A 173 -15.53 -14.62 24.24
C TYR A 173 -14.49 -13.71 24.91
N PRO A 174 -14.49 -13.61 26.26
CA PRO A 174 -13.64 -12.66 26.99
C PRO A 174 -12.13 -12.94 26.88
N ASP A 175 -11.76 -14.15 26.48
CA ASP A 175 -10.36 -14.60 26.34
C ASP A 175 -9.84 -14.52 24.89
N ILE A 176 -10.69 -14.10 23.95
CA ILE A 176 -10.32 -13.94 22.55
C ILE A 176 -10.24 -12.45 22.22
N PHE A 177 -9.07 -12.02 21.77
CA PHE A 177 -8.82 -10.64 21.35
C PHE A 177 -8.57 -10.56 19.84
N VAL A 178 -9.11 -9.54 19.19
CA VAL A 178 -8.86 -9.26 17.77
C VAL A 178 -8.32 -7.84 17.64
N VAL A 179 -7.21 -7.70 16.91
CA VAL A 179 -6.48 -6.44 16.74
C VAL A 179 -6.12 -6.17 15.28
N GLY A 180 -5.68 -4.95 14.99
CA GLY A 180 -5.24 -4.49 13.68
C GLY A 180 -6.37 -4.44 12.66
N ASP A 181 -6.03 -4.64 11.39
CA ASP A 181 -6.95 -4.50 10.25
C ASP A 181 -8.14 -5.48 10.28
N THR A 182 -8.07 -6.52 11.12
CA THR A 182 -9.14 -7.52 11.28
C THR A 182 -10.18 -7.08 12.32
N ALA A 183 -9.84 -6.11 13.18
CA ALA A 183 -10.73 -5.59 14.21
C ALA A 183 -11.49 -4.36 13.72
N CYS A 184 -12.77 -4.29 14.07
CA CYS A 184 -13.58 -3.08 14.00
C CYS A 184 -13.80 -2.58 15.43
N CYS A 185 -12.96 -1.62 15.84
CA CYS A 185 -13.05 -0.95 17.13
C CYS A 185 -13.60 0.46 16.92
N TYR A 186 -14.59 0.85 17.73
CA TYR A 186 -15.17 2.18 17.71
C TYR A 186 -14.54 3.10 18.76
N GLN A 187 -14.26 4.33 18.37
CA GLN A 187 -13.88 5.42 19.27
C GLN A 187 -14.62 6.67 18.82
N ASP A 188 -15.22 7.39 19.77
CA ASP A 188 -15.98 8.62 19.51
C ASP A 188 -17.07 8.45 18.43
N GLY A 189 -17.73 7.28 18.42
CA GLY A 189 -18.79 6.93 17.48
C GLY A 189 -18.32 6.57 16.07
N LYS A 190 -17.00 6.50 15.82
CA LYS A 190 -16.43 6.17 14.50
C LYS A 190 -15.53 4.94 14.57
N PRO A 191 -15.52 4.09 13.53
CA PRO A 191 -14.57 2.99 13.46
C PRO A 191 -13.15 3.54 13.28
N LEU A 192 -12.19 2.95 13.98
CA LEU A 192 -10.79 3.29 13.82
C LEU A 192 -10.28 2.94 12.40
N PRO A 193 -9.33 3.72 11.85
CA PRO A 193 -8.77 3.45 10.55
C PRO A 193 -7.88 2.20 10.57
N SER A 194 -7.88 1.44 9.48
CA SER A 194 -7.00 0.28 9.27
C SER A 194 -5.59 0.74 8.91
N VAL A 195 -4.83 1.14 9.93
CA VAL A 195 -3.44 1.62 9.81
C VAL A 195 -2.53 0.94 10.82
N ALA A 196 -1.25 0.82 10.47
CA ALA A 196 -0.25 0.14 11.31
C ALA A 196 -0.16 0.71 12.73
N HIS A 197 -0.31 2.04 12.90
CA HIS A 197 -0.26 2.68 14.22
C HIS A 197 -1.38 2.24 15.14
N VAL A 198 -2.60 2.03 14.62
CA VAL A 198 -3.72 1.46 15.39
C VAL A 198 -3.38 0.04 15.81
N ALA A 199 -2.91 -0.80 14.88
CA ALA A 199 -2.54 -2.18 15.17
C ALA A 199 -1.44 -2.29 16.24
N ILE A 200 -0.40 -1.43 16.18
CA ILE A 200 0.69 -1.40 17.17
C ILE A 200 0.15 -1.03 18.56
N GLN A 201 -0.67 0.02 18.66
CA GLN A 201 -1.24 0.45 19.94
C GLN A 201 -2.21 -0.60 20.51
N GLN A 202 -3.03 -1.20 19.67
CA GLN A 202 -3.93 -2.30 20.06
C GLN A 202 -3.14 -3.51 20.57
N GLY A 203 -2.08 -3.92 19.87
CA GLY A 203 -1.22 -5.02 20.31
C GLY A 203 -0.54 -4.74 21.65
N GLN A 204 -0.01 -3.53 21.84
CA GLN A 204 0.57 -3.10 23.13
C GLN A 204 -0.46 -3.09 24.26
N TYR A 205 -1.68 -2.63 23.97
CA TYR A 205 -2.77 -2.63 24.93
C TYR A 205 -3.16 -4.06 25.36
N VAL A 206 -3.41 -4.95 24.39
CA VAL A 206 -3.77 -6.35 24.67
C VAL A 206 -2.65 -7.06 25.42
N GLY A 207 -1.38 -6.81 25.07
CA GLY A 207 -0.24 -7.35 25.80
C GLY A 207 -0.27 -6.98 27.29
N LYS A 208 -0.47 -5.69 27.61
CA LYS A 208 -0.61 -5.22 29.00
C LYS A 208 -1.83 -5.79 29.71
N LEU A 209 -2.94 -5.94 28.99
CA LEU A 209 -4.17 -6.51 29.54
C LEU A 209 -3.99 -7.99 29.91
N ILE A 210 -3.34 -8.77 29.05
CA ILE A 210 -3.02 -10.18 29.32
C ILE A 210 -2.07 -10.31 30.50
N GLU A 211 -1.01 -9.50 30.54
CA GLU A 211 -0.06 -9.47 31.67
C GLU A 211 -0.76 -9.16 33.00
N ALA A 212 -1.63 -8.16 33.03
CA ALA A 212 -2.41 -7.82 34.21
C ALA A 212 -3.32 -8.98 34.65
N ARG A 213 -3.98 -9.68 33.72
CA ARG A 213 -4.83 -10.84 34.04
C ARG A 213 -4.02 -12.00 34.63
N LEU A 214 -2.81 -12.27 34.11
CA LEU A 214 -1.97 -13.37 34.59
C LEU A 214 -1.34 -13.08 35.96
N THR A 215 -1.02 -11.82 36.24
CA THR A 215 -0.36 -11.40 37.49
C THR A 215 -1.34 -10.99 38.59
N ASN A 216 -2.65 -11.08 38.33
CA ASN A 216 -3.70 -10.45 39.16
C ASN A 216 -3.44 -8.96 39.42
N GLY A 217 -2.81 -8.29 38.45
CA GLY A 217 -2.54 -6.86 38.48
C GLY A 217 -3.75 -6.02 38.07
N LEU A 218 -3.62 -4.70 38.17
CA LEU A 218 -4.67 -3.77 37.75
C LEU A 218 -4.78 -3.76 36.22
N ALA A 219 -5.92 -4.19 35.68
CA ALA A 219 -6.18 -4.16 34.25
C ALA A 219 -6.15 -2.72 33.71
N PRO A 220 -5.57 -2.49 32.51
CA PRO A 220 -5.67 -1.19 31.86
C PRO A 220 -7.15 -0.85 31.58
N GLY A 221 -7.47 0.46 31.57
CA GLY A 221 -8.81 0.93 31.22
C GLY A 221 -9.20 0.61 29.78
N ARG A 222 -10.29 1.20 29.26
CA ARG A 222 -10.69 1.02 27.85
C ARG A 222 -9.55 1.39 26.88
N PHE A 223 -9.46 0.69 25.76
CA PHE A 223 -8.55 1.06 24.69
C PHE A 223 -8.93 2.43 24.13
N SER A 224 -7.92 3.28 23.92
CA SER A 224 -8.06 4.60 23.35
C SER A 224 -6.89 4.83 22.40
N TYR A 225 -7.17 4.95 21.12
CA TYR A 225 -6.19 5.26 20.09
C TYR A 225 -5.76 6.72 20.20
N PHE A 226 -4.44 6.93 20.24
CA PHE A 226 -3.82 8.24 20.11
C PHE A 226 -3.28 8.41 18.69
N ASP A 227 -3.88 9.32 17.92
CA ASP A 227 -3.43 9.61 16.57
C ASP A 227 -2.14 10.44 16.57
N LYS A 228 -1.04 9.81 16.14
CA LYS A 228 0.27 10.49 15.99
C LYS A 228 0.40 11.25 14.67
N GLY A 229 -0.62 11.18 13.81
CA GLY A 229 -0.59 11.75 12.49
C GLY A 229 -0.26 10.76 11.38
N ASN A 230 -0.36 11.25 10.15
CA ASN A 230 -0.20 10.50 8.91
C ASN A 230 0.85 11.15 8.02
N MET A 231 1.55 10.32 7.27
CA MET A 231 2.60 10.74 6.35
C MET A 231 2.50 9.97 5.04
N ALA A 232 2.81 10.62 3.91
CA ALA A 232 2.92 9.97 2.61
C ALA A 232 4.03 10.60 1.77
N VAL A 233 4.83 9.77 1.09
CA VAL A 233 5.97 10.22 0.27
C VAL A 233 5.64 10.24 -1.22
N ILE A 234 5.78 11.40 -1.87
CA ILE A 234 5.52 11.53 -3.31
C ILE A 234 6.84 11.69 -4.07
N GLY A 235 7.51 10.56 -4.30
CA GLY A 235 8.80 10.51 -4.98
C GLY A 235 9.96 11.09 -4.17
N LYS A 236 11.09 11.35 -4.81
CA LYS A 236 12.31 11.84 -4.15
C LYS A 236 12.14 13.30 -3.72
N GLY A 237 12.33 13.58 -2.43
CA GLY A 237 12.41 14.94 -1.87
C GLY A 237 11.07 15.63 -1.62
N PHE A 238 9.95 14.92 -1.64
CA PHE A 238 8.64 15.49 -1.34
C PHE A 238 7.81 14.52 -0.52
N ALA A 239 7.23 15.00 0.58
CA ALA A 239 6.25 14.27 1.36
C ALA A 239 5.14 15.21 1.81
N VAL A 240 4.05 14.63 2.31
CA VAL A 240 3.02 15.33 3.06
C VAL A 240 2.94 14.73 4.47
N LEU A 241 2.82 15.58 5.48
CA LEU A 241 2.74 15.22 6.89
C LEU A 241 1.56 15.98 7.49
N GLN A 242 0.71 15.26 8.22
CA GLN A 242 -0.35 15.84 9.04
C GLN A 242 -0.33 15.22 10.42
N SER A 243 -0.41 16.03 11.47
CA SER A 243 -0.52 15.61 12.86
C SER A 243 -1.44 16.57 13.61
N GLY A 244 -2.65 16.13 13.95
CA GLY A 244 -3.69 17.04 14.44
C GLY A 244 -3.95 18.19 13.46
N ASP A 245 -3.90 19.43 13.95
CA ASP A 245 -4.06 20.64 13.15
C ASP A 245 -2.76 21.10 12.45
N PHE A 246 -1.63 20.50 12.81
CA PHE A 246 -0.34 20.81 12.19
C PHE A 246 -0.19 20.02 10.88
N TYR A 247 0.17 20.72 9.80
CA TYR A 247 0.44 20.10 8.52
C TYR A 247 1.60 20.78 7.79
N ILE A 248 2.45 19.98 7.15
CA ILE A 248 3.56 20.45 6.31
C ILE A 248 3.66 19.61 5.04
N SER A 249 4.19 20.21 3.97
CA SER A 249 4.44 19.53 2.71
C SER A 249 5.78 19.94 2.12
N GLY A 250 6.31 19.14 1.19
CA GLY A 250 7.55 19.42 0.49
C GLY A 250 8.77 18.77 1.11
N ALA A 251 9.93 19.42 0.95
CA ALA A 251 11.21 18.89 1.37
C ALA A 251 11.34 18.80 2.90
N SER A 252 10.77 19.77 3.63
CA SER A 252 10.75 19.74 5.10
C SER A 252 9.98 18.53 5.63
N ALA A 253 8.78 18.29 5.08
CA ALA A 253 7.99 17.10 5.40
C ALA A 253 8.74 15.81 5.06
N TRP A 254 9.49 15.79 3.96
CA TRP A 254 10.29 14.65 3.54
C TRP A 254 11.48 14.38 4.49
N LEU A 255 12.13 15.42 5.00
CA LEU A 255 13.19 15.29 6.01
C LEU A 255 12.63 14.76 7.33
N THR A 256 11.49 15.28 7.79
CA THR A 256 10.81 14.77 8.98
C THR A 256 10.42 13.30 8.80
N TRP A 257 9.90 12.94 7.62
CA TRP A 257 9.59 11.55 7.28
C TRP A 257 10.82 10.66 7.40
N ALA A 258 11.94 11.07 6.81
CA ALA A 258 13.18 10.31 6.86
C ALA A 258 13.66 10.10 8.31
N ALA A 259 13.59 11.14 9.15
CA ALA A 259 13.95 11.05 10.57
C ALA A 259 13.06 10.05 11.33
N VAL A 260 11.73 10.18 11.22
CA VAL A 260 10.77 9.28 11.88
C VAL A 260 10.95 7.83 11.42
N HIS A 261 11.15 7.62 10.11
CA HIS A 261 11.29 6.28 9.55
C HIS A 261 12.56 5.57 10.06
N LEU A 262 13.65 6.32 10.25
CA LEU A 262 14.89 5.80 10.83
C LEU A 262 14.71 5.39 12.30
N GLU A 263 13.96 6.16 13.08
CA GLU A 263 13.67 5.81 14.47
C GLU A 263 12.77 4.56 14.59
N CYS A 264 11.79 4.41 13.70
CA CYS A 264 10.86 3.27 13.69
C CYS A 264 11.51 1.92 13.37
N LEU A 265 12.70 1.88 12.76
CA LEU A 265 13.41 0.61 12.52
C LEU A 265 13.84 0.01 13.87
N MET A 266 13.32 -1.17 14.21
CA MET A 266 13.47 -1.78 15.55
C MET A 266 14.93 -2.09 15.97
N ARG A 267 15.86 -2.26 15.02
CA ARG A 267 17.27 -2.61 15.28
C ARG A 267 18.21 -1.47 14.92
N SER A 268 18.95 -0.94 15.90
CA SER A 268 19.93 0.13 15.70
C SER A 268 21.01 -0.20 14.65
N SER A 269 21.40 -1.47 14.52
CA SER A 269 22.37 -1.92 13.51
C SER A 269 21.82 -1.84 12.08
N VAL A 270 20.51 -2.06 11.89
CA VAL A 270 19.84 -1.92 10.59
C VAL A 270 19.61 -0.44 10.25
N ARG A 271 19.36 0.40 11.26
CA ARG A 271 19.20 1.87 11.08
C ARG A 271 20.36 2.50 10.33
N PHE A 272 21.59 2.22 10.76
CA PHE A 272 22.78 2.84 10.16
C PHE A 272 23.02 2.36 8.73
N SER A 273 22.87 1.05 8.46
CA SER A 273 23.04 0.51 7.11
C SER A 273 21.98 1.07 6.14
N VAL A 274 20.72 1.14 6.56
CA VAL A 274 19.64 1.74 5.74
C VAL A 274 19.87 3.24 5.54
N PHE A 275 20.28 3.97 6.58
CA PHE A 275 20.63 5.39 6.48
C PHE A 275 21.76 5.64 5.49
N VAL A 276 22.88 4.91 5.62
CA VAL A 276 24.03 5.04 4.73
C VAL A 276 23.66 4.65 3.30
N GLN A 277 22.87 3.60 3.11
CA GLN A 277 22.40 3.21 1.78
C GLN A 277 21.45 4.25 1.18
N TRP A 278 20.55 4.84 1.96
CA TRP A 278 19.69 5.93 1.50
C TRP A 278 20.49 7.19 1.17
N LEU A 279 21.44 7.58 2.01
CA LEU A 279 22.33 8.71 1.78
C LEU A 279 23.18 8.47 0.52
N TRP A 280 23.73 7.27 0.37
CA TRP A 280 24.50 6.87 -0.81
C TRP A 280 23.66 6.90 -2.08
N THR A 281 22.46 6.29 -2.09
CA THR A 281 21.53 6.37 -3.23
C THR A 281 21.03 7.80 -3.48
N TYR A 282 20.87 8.61 -2.43
CA TYR A 282 20.48 10.00 -2.57
C TYR A 282 21.58 10.83 -3.26
N LEU A 283 22.84 10.63 -2.89
CA LEU A 283 24.02 11.34 -3.41
C LEU A 283 24.47 10.81 -4.78
N THR A 284 24.55 9.50 -4.97
CA THR A 284 25.12 8.87 -6.17
C THR A 284 24.08 8.59 -7.27
N GLY A 285 22.79 8.57 -6.92
CA GLY A 285 21.73 8.14 -7.84
C GLY A 285 21.78 6.65 -8.22
N GLN A 286 22.78 5.90 -7.77
CA GLN A 286 22.93 4.48 -8.04
C GLN A 286 22.04 3.66 -7.09
N ARG A 287 21.18 2.81 -7.66
CA ARG A 287 20.48 1.73 -6.97
C ARG A 287 21.06 0.40 -7.45
N GLY A 288 21.16 -0.57 -6.54
CA GLY A 288 21.77 -1.89 -6.80
C GLY A 288 21.07 -2.70 -7.89
N SER A 289 21.80 -3.71 -8.39
CA SER A 289 21.52 -4.57 -9.55
C SER A 289 20.04 -4.77 -9.89
N GLY A 290 19.66 -4.45 -11.14
CA GLY A 290 18.35 -4.67 -11.75
C GLY A 290 17.99 -6.14 -11.96
N LEU A 291 18.28 -7.01 -10.99
CA LEU A 291 17.93 -8.42 -11.03
C LEU A 291 16.41 -8.57 -11.13
N ILE A 292 15.98 -9.17 -12.24
CA ILE A 292 14.62 -9.65 -12.45
C ILE A 292 14.59 -11.09 -11.92
N ILE A 293 13.79 -11.32 -10.89
CA ILE A 293 13.63 -12.67 -10.32
C ILE A 293 12.47 -13.33 -11.04
N ASP A 294 12.78 -14.32 -11.88
CA ASP A 294 11.78 -15.23 -12.43
C ASP A 294 11.28 -16.15 -11.32
N GLN A 295 10.12 -15.86 -10.72
CA GLN A 295 9.39 -16.87 -9.96
C GLN A 295 8.57 -17.73 -10.93
N HIS A 296 9.23 -18.63 -11.66
CA HIS A 296 8.53 -19.78 -12.24
C HIS A 296 8.05 -20.67 -11.08
N GLY A 297 6.78 -20.57 -10.69
CA GLY A 297 6.16 -21.58 -9.84
C GLY A 297 5.46 -21.14 -8.55
N ALA A 298 5.06 -19.87 -8.38
CA ALA A 298 4.08 -19.53 -7.34
C ALA A 298 2.65 -19.64 -7.90
N GLN A 299 2.22 -20.85 -8.25
CA GLN A 299 0.79 -21.14 -8.27
C GLN A 299 0.26 -20.79 -6.89
N ARG A 300 -0.67 -19.83 -6.81
CA ARG A 300 -1.48 -19.65 -5.59
C ARG A 300 -2.11 -21.01 -5.29
N PRO A 301 -2.04 -21.52 -4.04
CA PRO A 301 -2.88 -22.64 -3.69
C PRO A 301 -4.31 -22.21 -3.96
N THR A 302 -4.97 -22.85 -4.92
CA THR A 302 -6.42 -22.81 -5.05
C THR A 302 -6.96 -23.30 -3.73
N ALA A 303 -7.75 -22.47 -3.05
CA ALA A 303 -8.47 -22.84 -1.85
C ALA A 303 -9.64 -23.76 -2.25
N GLU A 304 -9.32 -24.94 -2.76
CA GLU A 304 -10.20 -26.05 -3.09
C GLU A 304 -9.31 -27.23 -3.49
N SER A 305 -9.29 -28.28 -2.66
CA SER A 305 -8.95 -29.68 -2.99
C SER A 305 -8.13 -30.48 -1.95
N ASP A 306 -8.11 -30.09 -0.67
CA ASP A 306 -7.71 -31.03 0.39
C ASP A 306 -8.87 -31.27 1.37
N LEU A 307 -9.87 -32.01 0.92
CA LEU A 307 -10.72 -32.81 1.78
C LEU A 307 -10.47 -34.29 1.44
N PRO A 308 -10.12 -35.16 2.41
CA PRO A 308 -9.97 -36.57 2.16
C PRO A 308 -11.31 -37.18 1.70
N PRO A 309 -11.30 -38.15 0.76
CA PRO A 309 -12.53 -38.74 0.26
C PRO A 309 -13.16 -39.62 1.34
N GLY A 310 -14.27 -39.16 1.90
CA GLY A 310 -15.17 -40.02 2.67
C GLY A 310 -15.57 -39.49 4.04
N VAL A 311 -16.37 -38.43 4.09
CA VAL A 311 -17.39 -38.27 5.13
C VAL A 311 -18.65 -37.72 4.46
N LYS A 312 -19.70 -38.55 4.39
CA LYS A 312 -21.02 -38.15 3.90
C LYS A 312 -21.68 -37.26 4.96
N ALA A 313 -22.22 -36.12 4.51
CA ALA A 313 -23.01 -35.24 5.35
C ALA A 313 -24.32 -35.92 5.79
N ALA A 314 -24.60 -35.81 7.09
CA ALA A 314 -25.92 -35.87 7.70
C ALA A 314 -26.11 -34.56 8.45
#